data_AF-A0A9E4R5U7-F1
#
_entry.id   AF-A0A9E4R5U7-F1
#
_cell.length_a   1.000
_cell.length_b   1.000
_cell.length_c   1.000
_cell.angle_alpha   90.00
_cell.angle_beta   90.00
_cell.angle_gamma   90.00
#
_symmetry.space_group_name_H-M   'P 1'
#
loop_
_entity.id
_entity.type
_entity.pdbx_description
1 polymer ?
#
loop_
_entity_poly.entity_id
_entity_poly.type
_entity_poly.pdbx_seq_one_letter_code
_entity_poly.pdbx_strand_id
1 'polypeptide(L)'
;MPTPQETARLDQIKKTWQQKRQITTRLEKIKTKIGVYSGKGGVGKTTVAVNLAVTLANQGNSVGLLDVDIDCPNVTKVMGITDKPDYVDGQIIPSEKWGVKVVSMAFFQENPDEAIIWRGPMIHNAISQFLQQTDWDEL
;
A
#
# COMPACT_ATOMS: atom_id res chain seq x y z
N MET A 1 6.33 22.72 34.60
CA MET A 1 5.42 22.23 33.53
C MET A 1 6.16 22.36 32.20
N PRO A 2 6.05 21.39 31.28
CA PRO A 2 6.67 21.52 29.96
C PRO A 2 6.07 22.72 29.20
N THR A 3 6.91 23.40 28.43
CA THR A 3 6.52 24.49 27.54
C THR A 3 5.60 23.99 26.42
N PRO A 4 4.80 24.87 25.78
CA PRO A 4 3.98 24.47 24.63
C PRO A 4 4.79 23.81 23.49
N GLN A 5 6.04 24.24 23.28
CA GLN A 5 6.94 23.62 22.29
C GLN A 5 7.38 22.21 22.72
N GLU A 6 7.69 22.00 24.00
CA GLU A 6 8.04 20.68 24.53
C GLU A 6 6.84 19.72 24.49
N THR A 7 5.64 20.19 24.83
CA THR A 7 4.41 19.38 24.74
C THR A 7 4.13 18.96 23.29
N ALA A 8 4.21 19.89 22.32
CA ALA A 8 4.03 19.58 20.91
C ALA A 8 5.06 18.56 20.39
N ARG A 9 6.32 18.69 20.81
CA ARG A 9 7.38 17.73 20.45
C ARG A 9 7.11 16.35 21.03
N LEU A 10 6.68 16.26 22.29
CA LEU A 10 6.34 14.99 22.93
C LEU A 10 5.15 14.31 22.24
N ASP A 11 4.13 15.08 21.85
CA ASP A 11 2.97 14.53 21.14
C ASP A 11 3.34 14.03 19.74
N GLN A 12 4.23 14.73 19.03
CA GLN A 12 4.73 14.29 17.73
C GLN A 12 5.53 12.98 17.84
N ILE A 13 6.39 12.86 18.87
CA ILE A 13 7.12 11.63 19.17
C ILE A 13 6.13 10.50 19.46
N LYS A 14 5.16 10.71 20.35
CA LYS A 14 4.14 9.71 20.68
C LYS A 14 3.37 9.25 19.44
N LYS A 15 2.91 10.18 18.59
CA LYS A 15 2.23 9.85 17.33
C LYS A 15 3.09 9.00 16.42
N THR A 16 4.36 9.37 16.24
CA THR A 16 5.30 8.61 15.40
C THR A 16 5.51 7.19 15.93
N TRP A 17 5.63 7.03 17.25
CA TRP A 17 5.78 5.72 17.90
C TRP A 17 4.51 4.88 17.76
N GLN A 18 3.33 5.45 17.98
CA GLN A 18 2.05 4.79 17.79
C GLN A 18 1.88 4.33 16.34
N GLN A 19 2.21 5.19 15.39
CA GLN A 19 2.15 4.91 13.96
C GLN A 19 3.04 3.73 13.57
N LYS A 20 4.32 3.74 14.00
CA LYS A 20 5.24 2.64 13.76
C LYS A 20 4.73 1.33 14.36
N ARG A 21 4.23 1.37 15.60
CA ARG A 21 3.69 0.19 16.28
C ARG A 21 2.49 -0.39 15.53
N GLN A 22 1.58 0.44 15.05
CA GLN A 22 0.43 -0.01 14.24
C GLN A 22 0.88 -0.70 12.95
N ILE A 23 1.84 -0.11 12.21
CA ILE A 23 2.42 -0.76 11.02
C ILE A 23 3.01 -2.11 11.40
N THR A 24 3.83 -2.17 12.45
CA THR A 24 4.46 -3.43 12.89
C THR A 24 3.41 -4.49 13.20
N THR A 25 2.41 -4.17 14.01
CA THR A 25 1.34 -5.10 14.37
C THR A 25 0.51 -5.56 13.17
N ARG A 26 0.26 -4.69 12.18
CA ARG A 26 -0.42 -5.07 10.93
C ARG A 26 0.44 -6.05 10.12
N LEU A 27 1.71 -5.72 9.92
CA LEU A 27 2.63 -6.53 9.13
C LEU A 27 3.06 -7.83 9.82
N GLU A 28 2.87 -7.96 11.13
CA GLU A 28 3.07 -9.22 11.88
C GLU A 28 2.12 -10.32 11.41
N LYS A 29 0.92 -9.97 10.92
CA LYS A 29 -0.06 -10.93 10.35
C LYS A 29 0.34 -11.51 8.99
N ILE A 30 1.38 -10.95 8.37
CA ILE A 30 1.85 -11.36 7.04
C ILE A 30 3.09 -12.22 7.23
N LYS A 31 3.06 -13.49 6.83
CA LYS A 31 4.18 -14.41 7.08
C LYS A 31 5.41 -14.07 6.23
N THR A 32 5.20 -13.75 4.96
CA THR A 32 6.28 -13.53 3.98
C THR A 32 6.07 -12.21 3.25
N LYS A 33 7.14 -11.40 3.14
CA LYS A 33 7.14 -10.12 2.45
C LYS A 33 8.18 -10.15 1.33
N ILE A 34 7.75 -9.88 0.10
CA ILE A 34 8.62 -9.91 -1.08
C ILE A 34 8.62 -8.51 -1.70
N GLY A 35 9.80 -7.90 -1.79
CA GLY A 35 9.97 -6.63 -2.49
C GLY A 35 10.36 -6.86 -3.95
N VAL A 36 9.60 -6.27 -4.87
CA VAL A 36 9.90 -6.32 -6.32
C VAL A 36 10.33 -4.94 -6.79
N TYR A 37 11.60 -4.79 -7.16
CA TYR A 37 12.22 -3.51 -7.51
C TYR A 37 12.88 -3.57 -8.90
N SER A 38 13.04 -2.41 -9.54
CA SER A 38 13.75 -2.27 -10.81
C SER A 38 14.50 -0.96 -10.89
N GLY A 39 15.71 -0.96 -11.48
CA GLY A 39 16.50 0.26 -11.66
C GLY A 39 16.11 1.12 -12.87
N LYS A 40 15.18 0.66 -13.70
CA LYS A 40 14.70 1.36 -14.91
C LYS A 40 13.22 1.08 -15.15
N GLY A 41 12.52 2.04 -15.76
CA GLY A 41 11.15 1.86 -16.24
C GLY A 41 11.09 0.89 -17.43
N GLY A 42 9.94 0.23 -17.62
CA GLY A 42 9.68 -0.62 -18.79
C GLY A 42 10.29 -2.03 -18.77
N VAL A 43 11.01 -2.43 -17.71
CA VAL A 43 11.64 -3.76 -17.62
C VAL A 43 10.67 -4.91 -17.27
N GLY A 44 9.38 -4.62 -17.13
CA GLY A 44 8.37 -5.62 -16.77
C GLY A 44 8.20 -5.89 -15.27
N LYS A 45 8.66 -4.99 -14.39
CA LYS A 45 8.50 -5.10 -12.92
C LYS A 45 7.07 -5.47 -12.51
N THR A 46 6.08 -4.72 -13.01
CA THR A 46 4.66 -4.95 -12.69
C THR A 46 4.18 -6.29 -13.21
N THR A 47 4.61 -6.69 -14.41
CA THR A 47 4.30 -8.01 -14.98
C THR A 47 4.82 -9.13 -14.08
N VAL A 48 6.08 -9.03 -13.61
CA VAL A 48 6.67 -10.01 -12.69
C VAL A 48 5.93 -10.03 -11.36
N ALA A 49 5.65 -8.87 -10.76
CA ALA A 49 4.96 -8.77 -9.48
C ALA A 49 3.55 -9.39 -9.53
N VAL A 50 2.75 -9.06 -10.55
CA VAL A 50 1.39 -9.59 -10.72
C VAL A 50 1.42 -11.10 -10.96
N ASN A 51 2.27 -11.59 -11.87
CA ASN A 51 2.33 -13.03 -12.16
C ASN A 51 2.83 -13.83 -10.96
N LEU A 52 3.80 -13.31 -10.20
CA LEU A 52 4.24 -13.93 -8.95
C LEU A 52 3.08 -14.04 -7.95
N ALA A 53 2.36 -12.94 -7.72
CA ALA A 53 1.23 -12.91 -6.79
C ALA A 53 0.12 -13.90 -7.18
N VAL A 54 -0.30 -13.87 -8.46
CA VAL A 54 -1.34 -14.77 -8.98
C VAL A 54 -0.89 -16.23 -8.95
N THR A 55 0.39 -16.52 -9.24
CA THR A 55 0.92 -17.89 -9.16
C THR A 55 0.89 -18.41 -7.73
N LEU A 56 1.29 -17.60 -6.74
CA LEU A 56 1.24 -17.97 -5.33
C LEU A 56 -0.20 -18.18 -4.86
N ALA A 57 -1.15 -17.34 -5.28
CA ALA A 57 -2.56 -17.50 -4.99
C ALA A 57 -3.12 -18.80 -5.59
N ASN A 58 -2.78 -19.10 -6.85
CA ASN A 58 -3.17 -20.36 -7.51
C ASN A 58 -2.59 -21.61 -6.85
N GLN A 59 -1.51 -21.47 -6.07
CA GLN A 59 -0.95 -22.55 -5.24
C GLN A 59 -1.67 -22.71 -3.89
N GLY A 60 -2.73 -21.93 -3.63
CA GLY A 60 -3.53 -21.99 -2.41
C GLY A 60 -3.04 -21.10 -1.27
N ASN A 61 -2.14 -20.14 -1.54
CA ASN A 61 -1.69 -19.18 -0.53
C ASN A 61 -2.62 -17.97 -0.46
N SER A 62 -2.74 -17.38 0.73
CA SER A 62 -3.35 -16.05 0.90
C SER A 62 -2.35 -14.98 0.44
N VAL A 63 -2.70 -14.21 -0.59
CA VAL A 63 -1.75 -13.26 -1.21
C VAL A 63 -2.31 -11.84 -1.26
N GLY A 64 -1.48 -10.89 -0.85
CA GLY A 64 -1.68 -9.46 -1.04
C GLY A 64 -0.65 -8.86 -1.99
N LEU A 65 -1.06 -7.88 -2.79
CA LEU A 65 -0.21 -7.09 -3.68
C LEU A 65 -0.40 -5.60 -3.38
N LEU A 66 0.65 -4.98 -2.85
CA LEU A 66 0.71 -3.54 -2.62
C LEU A 66 1.55 -2.87 -3.72
N ASP A 67 0.91 -2.08 -4.56
CA ASP A 67 1.54 -1.30 -5.63
C ASP A 67 1.83 0.13 -5.17
N VAL A 68 3.11 0.43 -5.01
CA VAL A 68 3.64 1.74 -4.62
C VAL A 68 4.37 2.45 -5.76
N ASP A 69 4.18 2.01 -7.01
CA ASP A 69 4.73 2.69 -8.17
C ASP A 69 3.92 3.96 -8.45
N ILE A 70 4.52 5.12 -8.19
CA ILE A 70 3.83 6.41 -8.28
C ILE A 70 3.86 6.98 -9.69
N ASP A 71 4.95 6.73 -10.43
CA ASP A 71 5.12 7.26 -11.77
C ASP A 71 4.21 6.55 -12.76
N CYS A 72 3.99 5.25 -12.56
CA CYS A 72 3.22 4.39 -13.46
C CYS A 72 2.52 3.23 -12.71
N PRO A 73 1.51 3.50 -11.86
CA PRO A 73 0.78 2.46 -11.14
C PRO A 73 -0.08 1.66 -12.12
N ASN A 74 0.46 0.53 -12.59
CA ASN A 74 -0.15 -0.28 -13.66
C ASN A 74 -0.82 -1.56 -13.15
N VAL A 75 -0.74 -1.88 -11.86
CA VAL A 75 -1.25 -3.16 -11.33
C VAL A 75 -2.74 -3.32 -11.60
N THR A 76 -3.55 -2.29 -11.33
CA THR A 76 -5.01 -2.34 -11.54
C THR A 76 -5.36 -2.61 -13.00
N LYS A 77 -4.68 -1.94 -13.93
CA LYS A 77 -4.84 -2.13 -15.37
C LYS A 77 -4.44 -3.53 -15.83
N VAL A 78 -3.28 -4.03 -15.38
CA VAL A 78 -2.78 -5.37 -15.75
C VAL A 78 -3.70 -6.48 -15.22
N MET A 79 -4.26 -6.29 -14.02
CA MET A 79 -5.15 -7.28 -13.41
C MET A 79 -6.61 -7.16 -13.87
N GLY A 80 -6.99 -6.06 -14.56
CA GLY A 80 -8.36 -5.79 -14.96
C GLY A 80 -9.26 -5.48 -13.75
N ILE A 81 -8.74 -4.68 -12.81
CA ILE A 81 -9.45 -4.18 -11.64
C ILE A 81 -9.99 -2.80 -11.98
N THR A 82 -11.31 -2.68 -12.00
CA THR A 82 -12.03 -1.42 -12.21
C THR A 82 -12.62 -0.88 -10.91
N ASP A 83 -12.85 -1.76 -9.94
CA ASP A 83 -13.47 -1.41 -8.67
C ASP A 83 -12.42 -0.80 -7.74
N LYS A 84 -12.75 0.36 -7.17
CA LYS A 84 -11.92 1.00 -6.14
C LYS A 84 -12.02 0.21 -4.83
N PRO A 85 -10.98 0.24 -3.98
CA PRO A 85 -11.05 -0.37 -2.66
C PRO A 85 -12.10 0.36 -1.82
N ASP A 86 -12.84 -0.40 -1.01
CA ASP A 86 -13.79 0.18 -0.07
C ASP A 86 -13.07 0.80 1.13
N TYR A 87 -13.75 1.75 1.78
CA TYR A 87 -13.30 2.33 3.04
C TYR A 87 -14.37 2.14 4.11
N VAL A 88 -14.08 1.27 5.09
CA VAL A 88 -15.03 0.88 6.14
C VAL A 88 -14.35 1.04 7.50
N ASP A 89 -15.00 1.77 8.41
CA ASP A 89 -14.53 2.00 9.80
C ASP A 89 -13.06 2.45 9.91
N GLY A 90 -12.63 3.32 8.99
CA GLY A 90 -11.26 3.85 8.99
C GLY A 90 -10.23 2.92 8.34
N GLN A 91 -10.66 1.81 7.74
CA GLN A 91 -9.81 0.81 7.10
C GLN A 91 -10.05 0.73 5.60
N ILE A 92 -8.97 0.48 4.86
CA ILE A 92 -9.00 0.21 3.43
C ILE A 92 -9.26 -1.28 3.25
N ILE A 93 -10.35 -1.62 2.58
CA ILE A 93 -10.65 -3.00 2.17
C ILE A 93 -10.09 -3.19 0.75
N PRO A 94 -9.07 -4.05 0.56
CA PRO A 94 -8.45 -4.25 -0.75
C PRO A 94 -9.44 -4.73 -1.80
N SER A 95 -9.30 -4.26 -3.04
CA SER A 95 -9.96 -4.90 -4.18
C SER A 95 -9.40 -6.31 -4.38
N GLU A 96 -10.22 -7.28 -4.77
CA GLU A 96 -9.76 -8.65 -5.00
C GLU A 96 -9.89 -9.06 -6.47
N LYS A 97 -8.84 -9.69 -7.00
CA LYS A 97 -8.88 -10.26 -8.35
C LYS A 97 -7.91 -11.43 -8.45
N TRP A 98 -8.32 -12.50 -9.12
CA TRP A 98 -7.50 -13.71 -9.30
C TRP A 98 -7.01 -14.33 -7.97
N GLY A 99 -7.80 -14.21 -6.90
CA GLY A 99 -7.43 -14.66 -5.56
C GLY A 99 -6.34 -13.82 -4.88
N VAL A 100 -6.07 -12.62 -5.39
CA VAL A 100 -5.09 -11.69 -4.84
C VAL A 100 -5.80 -10.42 -4.36
N LYS A 101 -5.55 -10.04 -3.11
CA LYS A 101 -5.95 -8.74 -2.56
C LYS A 101 -5.02 -7.64 -3.05
N VAL A 102 -5.56 -6.52 -3.50
CA VAL A 102 -4.79 -5.47 -4.18
C VAL A 102 -5.07 -4.09 -3.58
N VAL A 103 -3.98 -3.39 -3.26
CA VAL A 103 -3.98 -1.94 -2.99
C VAL A 103 -2.96 -1.29 -3.91
N SER A 104 -3.33 -0.21 -4.61
CA SER A 104 -2.46 0.47 -5.56
C SER A 104 -2.54 1.98 -5.44
N MET A 105 -1.41 2.66 -5.70
CA MET A 105 -1.37 4.11 -5.91
C MET A 105 -2.32 4.58 -7.01
N ALA A 106 -2.67 3.72 -7.99
CA ALA A 106 -3.66 4.03 -9.02
C ALA A 106 -5.03 4.44 -8.42
N PHE A 107 -5.36 3.98 -7.21
CA PHE A 107 -6.63 4.31 -6.56
C PHE A 107 -6.72 5.78 -6.09
N PHE A 108 -5.58 6.46 -5.94
CA PHE A 108 -5.55 7.89 -5.61
C PHE A 108 -5.71 8.80 -6.83
N GLN A 109 -5.65 8.25 -8.05
CA GLN A 109 -5.86 9.00 -9.27
C GLN A 109 -7.35 8.89 -9.66
N GLU A 110 -8.15 9.89 -9.30
CA GLU A 110 -9.57 9.92 -9.67
C GLU A 110 -9.77 10.10 -11.18
N ASN A 111 -8.93 10.93 -11.79
CA ASN A 111 -8.91 11.16 -13.23
C ASN A 111 -7.56 10.70 -13.81
N PRO A 112 -7.53 9.67 -14.68
CA PRO A 112 -6.30 9.20 -15.34
C PRO A 112 -5.57 10.28 -16.13
N ASP A 113 -6.28 11.31 -16.59
CA ASP A 113 -5.72 12.42 -17.37
C ASP A 113 -5.18 13.55 -16.49
N GLU A 114 -5.42 13.49 -15.17
CA GLU A 114 -4.91 14.48 -14.22
C GLU A 114 -3.49 14.14 -13.77
N ALA A 115 -2.55 15.06 -14.05
CA ALA A 115 -1.18 14.94 -13.58
C ALA A 115 -1.05 15.41 -12.13
N ILE A 116 -0.71 14.49 -11.22
CA ILE A 116 -0.47 14.80 -9.81
C ILE A 116 1.03 15.05 -9.60
N ILE A 117 1.38 16.21 -9.02
CA ILE A 117 2.76 16.50 -8.60
C ILE A 117 3.00 15.85 -7.23
N TRP A 118 3.63 14.68 -7.25
CA TRP A 118 3.98 13.96 -6.03
C TRP A 118 5.19 14.58 -5.33
N ARG A 119 5.01 14.93 -4.05
CA ARG A 119 6.11 15.35 -3.17
C ARG A 119 6.50 14.20 -2.24
N GLY A 120 7.77 14.11 -1.86
CA GLY A 120 8.27 13.08 -0.94
C GLY A 120 7.41 12.83 0.31
N PRO A 121 6.96 13.87 1.03
CA PRO A 121 6.06 13.69 2.17
C PRO A 121 4.70 13.07 1.81
N MET A 122 4.14 13.42 0.64
CA MET A 122 2.86 12.87 0.18
C MET A 122 2.99 11.38 -0.15
N ILE A 123 4.06 11.00 -0.82
CA ILE A 123 4.42 9.60 -1.10
C ILE A 123 4.54 8.81 0.20
N HIS A 124 5.33 9.34 1.14
CA HIS A 124 5.55 8.68 2.43
C HIS A 124 4.24 8.50 3.21
N ASN A 125 3.38 9.52 3.20
CA ASN A 125 2.08 9.48 3.88
C ASN A 125 1.15 8.43 3.24
N ALA A 126 1.06 8.39 1.91
CA ALA A 126 0.23 7.41 1.20
C ALA A 126 0.68 5.97 1.47
N ILE A 127 1.98 5.68 1.35
CA ILE A 127 2.52 4.34 1.66
C ILE A 127 2.28 3.99 3.12
N SER A 128 2.52 4.94 4.04
CA SER A 128 2.29 4.72 5.47
C SER A 128 0.83 4.42 5.77
N GLN A 129 -0.09 5.11 5.11
CA GLN A 129 -1.52 4.88 5.23
C GLN A 129 -1.90 3.47 4.75
N PHE A 130 -1.41 3.03 3.59
CA PHE A 130 -1.63 1.67 3.10
C PHE A 130 -1.08 0.59 4.05
N LEU A 131 0.04 0.84 4.72
CA LEU A 131 0.59 -0.11 5.69
C LEU A 131 -0.18 -0.14 7.02
N GLN A 132 -0.91 0.93 7.37
CA GLN A 132 -1.63 1.06 8.64
C GLN A 132 -3.10 0.67 8.56
N GLN A 133 -3.75 1.13 7.49
CA GLN A 133 -5.20 1.14 7.37
C GLN A 133 -5.71 0.01 6.50
N THR A 134 -4.87 -0.60 5.66
CA THR A 134 -5.32 -1.71 4.84
C THR A 134 -5.55 -2.96 5.69
N ASP A 135 -6.74 -3.54 5.54
CA ASP A 135 -7.08 -4.81 6.14
C ASP A 135 -6.68 -5.96 5.23
N TRP A 136 -5.45 -6.46 5.44
CA TRP A 136 -4.91 -7.58 4.68
C TRP A 136 -5.47 -8.94 5.15
N ASP A 137 -6.19 -8.99 6.27
CA ASP A 137 -6.44 -10.20 7.06
C ASP A 137 -5.13 -10.92 7.43
N GLU A 138 -5.15 -12.26 7.46
CA GLU A 138 -3.96 -13.10 7.56
C GLU A 138 -3.49 -13.52 6.17
N LEU A 139 -2.21 -13.25 5.88
CA LEU A 139 -1.52 -13.61 4.63
C LEU A 139 -0.34 -14.55 4.90
#